data_AF-A0A925ZRK7-F1
#
_entry.id   AF-A0A925ZRK7-F1
#
_cell.length_a   1.000
_cell.length_b   1.000
_cell.length_c   1.000
_cell.angle_alpha   90.00
_cell.angle_beta   90.00
_cell.angle_gamma   90.00
#
_symmetry.space_group_name_H-M   'P 1'
#
loop_
_entity.id
_entity.type
_entity.pdbx_description
1 polymer ?
#
loop_
_entity_poly.entity_id
_entity_poly.type
_entity_poly.pdbx_seq_one_letter_code
_entity_poly.pdbx_strand_id
1 'polypeptide(L)'
;GDPTREGNALPGRPRHDLFVRSSFGWIFHPRGTSFEPRVGYTVELVARTFLDPSGRYVLPPRALQAIGIEGHVAGRVHLALEVRNLLDVRTASVTLPITNARPSPVAVTDYIGYPLPGRSVWATVRVDFALARRKATT
;
A
#
# COMPACT_ATOMS: atom_id res chain seq x y z
N GLY A 1 -35.38 6.80 13.58
CA GLY A 1 -34.17 7.55 13.96
C GLY A 1 -34.17 8.86 13.22
N ASP A 2 -33.02 9.55 13.13
CA ASP A 2 -32.87 10.75 12.30
C ASP A 2 -32.97 10.35 10.81
N PRO A 3 -33.99 10.81 10.07
CA PRO A 3 -34.22 10.40 8.67
C PRO A 3 -33.10 10.84 7.74
N THR A 4 -32.23 11.76 8.16
CA THR A 4 -31.07 12.20 7.37
C THR A 4 -29.89 11.23 7.42
N ARG A 5 -29.96 10.20 8.28
CA ARG A 5 -28.87 9.22 8.51
C ARG A 5 -29.23 7.79 8.12
N GLU A 6 -30.52 7.47 8.03
CA GLU A 6 -30.98 6.12 7.69
C GLU A 6 -30.65 5.79 6.22
N GLY A 7 -29.80 4.77 6.00
CA GLY A 7 -29.41 4.30 4.66
C GLY A 7 -28.10 4.88 4.09
N ASN A 8 -27.46 5.83 4.77
CA ASN A 8 -26.20 6.43 4.31
C ASN A 8 -25.00 5.50 4.54
N ALA A 9 -23.96 5.67 3.71
CA ALA A 9 -22.70 4.95 3.89
C ALA A 9 -22.01 5.38 5.20
N LEU A 10 -21.37 4.42 5.87
CA LEU A 10 -20.60 4.71 7.08
C LEU A 10 -19.42 5.66 6.75
N PRO A 11 -19.23 6.74 7.53
CA PRO A 11 -18.10 7.63 7.35
C PRO A 11 -16.76 6.91 7.46
N GLY A 12 -15.80 7.28 6.62
CA GLY A 12 -14.43 6.74 6.59
C GLY A 12 -14.34 5.29 6.13
N ARG A 13 -15.44 4.66 5.68
CA ARG A 13 -15.44 3.27 5.22
C ARG A 13 -15.66 3.18 3.71
N PRO A 14 -14.67 2.72 2.93
CA PRO A 14 -14.88 2.41 1.53
C PRO A 14 -15.86 1.25 1.38
N ARG A 15 -16.67 1.27 0.32
CA ARG A 15 -17.57 0.15 0.01
C ARG A 15 -16.82 -1.10 -0.44
N HIS A 16 -15.68 -0.91 -1.12
CA HIS A 16 -14.84 -1.98 -1.65
C HIS A 16 -13.39 -1.57 -1.47
N ASP A 17 -12.57 -2.52 -1.03
CA ASP A 17 -11.13 -2.39 -0.87
C ASP A 17 -10.51 -3.71 -1.36
N LEU A 18 -9.57 -3.62 -2.29
CA LEU A 18 -8.82 -4.75 -2.81
C LEU A 18 -7.33 -4.48 -2.65
N PHE A 19 -6.66 -5.37 -1.92
CA PHE A 19 -5.21 -5.40 -1.80
C PHE A 19 -4.68 -6.71 -2.38
N VAL A 20 -3.79 -6.60 -3.36
CA VAL A 20 -3.12 -7.74 -3.99
C VAL A 20 -1.62 -7.51 -3.93
N ARG A 21 -0.88 -8.48 -3.39
CA ARG A 21 0.57 -8.54 -3.44
C ARG A 21 1.01 -9.87 -4.03
N SER A 22 1.84 -9.79 -5.05
CA SER A 22 2.45 -10.94 -5.70
C SER A 22 3.95 -10.85 -5.59
N SER A 23 4.63 -11.97 -5.32
CA SER A 23 6.08 -12.03 -5.25
C SER A 23 6.59 -13.30 -5.91
N PHE A 24 7.64 -13.16 -6.70
CA PHE A 24 8.31 -14.27 -7.39
C PHE A 24 9.77 -14.28 -7.00
N GLY A 25 10.29 -15.45 -6.64
CA GLY A 25 11.66 -15.63 -6.21
C GLY A 25 12.25 -16.93 -6.69
N TRP A 26 13.58 -16.99 -6.73
CA TRP A 26 14.29 -18.20 -7.10
C TRP A 26 15.52 -18.38 -6.21
N ILE A 27 15.75 -19.59 -5.73
CA ILE A 27 16.90 -19.89 -4.87
C ILE A 27 18.07 -20.34 -5.73
N PHE A 28 19.21 -19.66 -5.57
CA PHE A 28 20.48 -19.99 -6.20
C PHE A 28 21.51 -20.34 -5.13
N HIS A 29 22.50 -21.15 -5.48
CA HIS A 29 23.60 -21.52 -4.59
C HIS A 29 24.97 -21.14 -5.17
N PRO A 30 25.23 -19.86 -5.49
CA PRO A 30 26.54 -19.45 -5.99
C PRO A 30 27.63 -19.73 -4.94
N ARG A 31 28.66 -20.49 -5.34
CA ARG A 31 29.85 -20.77 -4.50
C ARG A 31 29.51 -21.32 -3.10
N GLY A 32 28.45 -22.13 -3.00
CA GLY A 32 28.02 -22.75 -1.75
C GLY A 32 27.23 -21.83 -0.80
N THR A 33 26.93 -20.59 -1.20
CA THR A 33 26.11 -19.65 -0.42
C THR A 33 24.72 -19.56 -1.01
N SER A 34 23.66 -19.73 -0.19
CA SER A 34 22.27 -19.56 -0.63
C SER A 34 21.99 -18.09 -0.93
N PHE A 35 21.48 -17.79 -2.12
CA PHE A 35 21.03 -16.47 -2.54
C PHE A 35 19.65 -16.57 -3.17
N GLU A 36 18.69 -15.82 -2.65
CA GLU A 36 17.32 -15.82 -3.14
C GLU A 36 16.87 -14.39 -3.46
N PRO A 37 16.99 -13.95 -4.72
CA PRO A 37 16.34 -12.73 -5.18
C PRO A 37 14.84 -12.94 -5.33
N ARG A 38 14.07 -11.89 -5.01
CA ARG A 38 12.64 -11.82 -5.23
C ARG A 38 12.25 -10.51 -5.90
N VAL A 39 11.22 -10.55 -6.73
CA VAL A 39 10.56 -9.37 -7.28
C VAL A 39 9.11 -9.40 -6.83
N GLY A 40 8.64 -8.28 -6.30
CA GLY A 40 7.28 -8.09 -5.81
C GLY A 40 6.55 -6.99 -6.55
N TYR A 41 5.23 -7.16 -6.68
CA TYR A 41 4.34 -6.12 -7.18
C TYR A 41 3.07 -6.09 -6.33
N THR A 42 2.61 -4.89 -5.99
CA THR A 42 1.45 -4.65 -5.14
C THR A 42 0.49 -3.71 -5.84
N VAL A 43 -0.81 -4.02 -5.74
CA VAL A 43 -1.91 -3.17 -6.19
C VAL A 43 -2.89 -2.97 -5.03
N GLU A 44 -3.27 -1.72 -4.79
CA GLU A 44 -4.31 -1.32 -3.84
C GLU A 44 -5.40 -0.56 -4.61
N LEU A 45 -6.63 -1.09 -4.63
CA LEU A 45 -7.79 -0.43 -5.23
C LEU A 45 -8.81 -0.12 -4.14
N VAL A 46 -9.08 1.16 -3.92
CA VAL A 46 -10.06 1.59 -2.93
C VAL A 46 -11.16 2.39 -3.60
N ALA A 47 -12.40 1.97 -3.37
CA ALA A 47 -13.57 2.67 -3.87
C ALA A 47 -13.75 4.03 -3.17
N ARG A 48 -14.63 4.86 -3.73
CA ARG A 48 -15.03 6.12 -3.11
C ARG A 48 -15.47 5.92 -1.66
N THR A 49 -15.11 6.87 -0.80
CA THR A 49 -15.45 6.89 0.63
C THR A 49 -16.12 8.21 0.98
N PHE A 50 -17.02 8.23 1.96
CA PHE A 50 -17.62 9.47 2.47
C PHE A 50 -16.98 9.83 3.81
N LEU A 51 -16.61 11.09 4.03
CA LEU A 51 -16.01 11.55 5.29
C LEU A 51 -17.05 11.97 6.33
N ASP A 52 -18.30 12.18 5.92
CA ASP A 52 -19.36 12.67 6.78
C ASP A 52 -20.64 11.81 6.66
N PRO A 53 -21.48 11.75 7.73
CA PRO A 53 -22.72 10.99 7.70
C PRO A 53 -23.76 11.50 6.68
N SER A 54 -23.64 12.73 6.19
CA SER A 54 -24.56 13.31 5.19
C SER A 54 -24.15 12.98 3.75
N GLY A 55 -22.98 12.36 3.55
CA GLY A 55 -22.50 11.91 2.24
C GLY A 55 -22.06 13.05 1.31
N ARG A 56 -21.76 14.25 1.85
CA ARG A 56 -21.40 15.43 1.04
C ARG A 56 -19.91 15.50 0.71
N TYR A 57 -19.05 15.05 1.61
CA TYR A 57 -17.61 15.01 1.45
C TYR A 57 -17.19 13.64 0.96
N VAL A 58 -16.92 13.54 -0.34
CA VAL A 58 -16.49 12.30 -0.99
C VAL A 58 -14.99 12.29 -1.22
N LEU A 59 -14.35 11.22 -0.82
CA LEU A 59 -13.01 10.87 -1.25
C LEU A 59 -13.07 10.10 -2.57
N PRO A 60 -12.29 10.48 -3.59
CA PRO A 60 -12.28 9.79 -4.87
C PRO A 60 -11.82 8.34 -4.71
N PRO A 61 -12.24 7.45 -5.62
CA PRO A 61 -11.60 6.14 -5.73
C PRO A 61 -10.12 6.31 -6.08
N ARG A 62 -9.28 5.39 -5.59
CA ARG A 62 -7.84 5.41 -5.85
C ARG A 62 -7.33 4.02 -6.23
N ALA A 63 -6.32 4.01 -7.10
CA ALA A 63 -5.57 2.82 -7.49
C ALA A 63 -4.08 3.11 -7.29
N LEU A 64 -3.46 2.48 -6.31
CA LEU A 64 -2.05 2.64 -5.99
C LEU A 64 -1.29 1.37 -6.35
N GLN A 65 -0.04 1.56 -6.77
CA GLN A 65 0.84 0.47 -7.18
C GLN A 65 2.17 0.59 -6.47
N ALA A 66 2.78 -0.54 -6.12
CA ALA A 66 4.15 -0.59 -5.66
C ALA A 66 4.91 -1.73 -6.35
N ILE A 67 6.19 -1.54 -6.55
CA ILE A 67 7.11 -2.57 -7.06
C ILE A 67 8.29 -2.67 -6.10
N GLY A 68 8.74 -3.89 -5.84
CA GLY A 68 9.86 -4.12 -4.94
C GLY A 68 10.80 -5.21 -5.46
N ILE A 69 12.05 -5.10 -5.05
CA ILE A 69 13.04 -6.17 -5.18
C ILE A 69 13.57 -6.51 -3.80
N GLU A 70 13.72 -7.79 -3.52
CA GLU A 70 14.27 -8.31 -2.26
C GLU A 70 15.41 -9.26 -2.58
N GLY A 71 16.39 -9.35 -1.67
CA GLY A 71 17.52 -10.26 -1.77
C GLY A 71 17.83 -10.88 -0.43
N HIS A 72 17.76 -12.20 -0.36
CA HIS A 72 18.12 -12.97 0.83
C HIS A 72 19.48 -13.64 0.61
N VAL A 73 20.48 -13.31 1.43
CA VAL A 73 21.83 -13.87 1.35
C VAL A 73 22.08 -14.72 2.60
N ALA A 74 22.48 -15.97 2.37
CA ALA A 74 22.82 -16.97 3.39
C ALA A 74 21.74 -17.19 4.47
N GLY A 75 20.48 -16.82 4.20
CA GLY A 75 19.39 -16.83 5.19
C GLY A 75 19.63 -15.91 6.39
N ARG A 76 20.52 -14.92 6.28
CA ARG A 76 20.91 -14.01 7.37
C ARG A 76 20.82 -12.54 7.00
N VAL A 77 21.09 -12.21 5.75
CA VAL A 77 21.05 -10.82 5.27
C VAL A 77 19.86 -10.68 4.34
N HIS A 78 19.03 -9.69 4.62
CA HIS A 78 17.81 -9.38 3.90
C HIS A 78 17.93 -7.95 3.40
N LEU A 79 17.95 -7.76 2.08
CA LEU A 79 17.96 -6.46 1.43
C LEU A 79 16.62 -6.28 0.73
N ALA A 80 16.03 -5.10 0.82
CA ALA A 80 14.82 -4.78 0.07
C ALA A 80 14.87 -3.34 -0.44
N LEU A 81 14.35 -3.14 -1.64
CA LEU A 81 14.10 -1.83 -2.23
C LEU A 81 12.65 -1.83 -2.75
N GLU A 82 11.83 -0.88 -2.31
CA GLU A 82 10.43 -0.76 -2.71
C GLU A 82 10.15 0.65 -3.20
N VAL A 83 9.45 0.75 -4.33
CA VAL A 83 8.90 2.00 -4.86
C VAL A 83 7.39 1.95 -4.68
N ARG A 84 6.84 2.87 -3.87
CA ARG A 84 5.40 3.02 -3.64
C ARG A 84 4.84 4.17 -4.45
N ASN A 85 3.54 4.08 -4.78
CA ASN A 85 2.87 5.01 -5.69
C ASN A 85 3.65 5.11 -7.01
N LEU A 86 3.86 3.96 -7.67
CA LEU A 86 4.69 3.82 -8.86
C LEU A 86 4.30 4.82 -9.96
N LEU A 87 3.01 5.12 -10.11
CA LEU A 87 2.50 6.05 -11.12
C LEU A 87 2.45 7.53 -10.66
N ASP A 88 2.91 7.84 -9.44
CA ASP A 88 2.87 9.17 -8.83
C ASP A 88 1.46 9.81 -8.87
N VAL A 89 0.44 8.99 -8.61
CA VAL A 89 -0.96 9.45 -8.56
C VAL A 89 -1.15 10.30 -7.32
N ARG A 90 -1.43 11.59 -7.51
CA ARG A 90 -1.65 12.57 -6.43
C ARG A 90 -3.03 13.20 -6.46
N THR A 91 -3.68 13.17 -7.61
CA THR A 91 -4.99 13.77 -7.82
C THR A 91 -5.93 12.80 -8.50
N ALA A 92 -7.22 12.98 -8.25
CA ALA A 92 -8.29 12.28 -8.94
C ALA A 92 -9.43 13.27 -9.24
N SER A 93 -10.25 12.95 -10.23
CA SER A 93 -11.36 13.81 -10.63
C SER A 93 -12.63 13.43 -9.87
N VAL A 94 -13.28 14.43 -9.25
CA VAL A 94 -14.56 14.27 -8.55
C VAL A 94 -15.60 15.17 -9.20
N THR A 95 -16.79 14.60 -9.43
CA THR A 95 -17.97 15.36 -9.83
C THR A 95 -18.89 15.48 -8.64
N LEU A 96 -19.14 16.72 -8.19
CA LEU A 96 -20.05 16.98 -7.08
C LEU A 96 -21.50 16.71 -7.50
N PRO A 97 -22.38 16.26 -6.58
CA PRO A 97 -23.77 15.97 -6.88
C PRO A 97 -24.61 17.27 -6.97
N ILE A 98 -24.19 18.21 -7.81
CA ILE A 98 -24.92 19.45 -8.13
C ILE A 98 -25.20 19.49 -9.63
N THR A 99 -26.33 20.08 -10.01
CA THR A 99 -26.75 20.22 -11.42
C THR A 99 -25.65 20.92 -12.22
N ASN A 100 -25.26 20.33 -13.35
CA ASN A 100 -24.19 20.83 -14.24
C ASN A 100 -22.79 20.93 -13.59
N ALA A 101 -22.52 20.13 -12.56
CA ALA A 101 -21.18 20.01 -11.98
C ALA A 101 -20.14 19.63 -13.05
N ARG A 102 -19.04 20.39 -13.11
CA ARG A 102 -17.86 19.98 -13.87
C ARG A 102 -16.96 19.12 -12.98
N PRO A 103 -16.29 18.09 -13.54
CA PRO A 103 -15.29 17.34 -12.80
C PRO A 103 -14.15 18.28 -12.34
N SER A 104 -13.82 18.21 -11.06
CA SER A 104 -12.75 19.02 -10.45
C SER A 104 -11.64 18.12 -9.93
N PRO A 105 -10.35 18.48 -10.12
CA PRO A 105 -9.25 17.73 -9.53
C PRO A 105 -9.23 17.94 -8.02
N VAL A 106 -9.15 16.84 -7.28
CA VAL A 106 -8.95 16.84 -5.83
C VAL A 106 -7.75 15.98 -5.48
N ALA A 107 -7.09 16.26 -4.37
CA ALA A 107 -6.01 15.41 -3.88
C ALA A 107 -6.54 14.01 -3.56
N VAL A 108 -5.76 12.98 -3.89
CA VAL A 108 -5.98 11.65 -3.33
C VAL A 108 -5.54 11.70 -1.87
N THR A 109 -6.43 11.32 -0.97
CA THR A 109 -6.24 11.45 0.47
C THR A 109 -6.44 10.12 1.20
N ASP A 110 -5.97 10.05 2.44
CA ASP A 110 -6.23 8.96 3.36
C ASP A 110 -7.66 8.98 3.91
N TYR A 111 -7.97 8.06 4.82
CA TYR A 111 -9.30 7.90 5.41
C TYR A 111 -9.78 9.08 6.27
N ILE A 112 -8.90 10.03 6.60
CA ILE A 112 -9.21 11.23 7.39
C ILE A 112 -8.98 12.53 6.61
N GLY A 113 -8.65 12.45 5.31
CA GLY A 113 -8.55 13.58 4.41
C GLY A 113 -7.14 14.17 4.24
N TYR A 114 -6.08 13.54 4.74
CA TYR A 114 -4.71 14.01 4.49
C TYR A 114 -4.21 13.55 3.12
N PRO A 115 -3.54 14.42 2.34
CA PRO A 115 -2.98 14.06 1.04
C PRO A 115 -2.01 12.87 1.14
N LEU A 116 -2.20 11.88 0.26
CA LEU A 116 -1.25 10.78 0.15
C LEU A 116 0.07 11.28 -0.43
N PRO A 117 1.20 10.69 -0.02
CA PRO A 117 2.49 11.00 -0.62
C PRO A 117 2.49 10.64 -2.11
N GLY A 118 3.30 11.37 -2.87
CA GLY A 118 3.65 10.99 -4.23
C GLY A 118 4.48 9.69 -4.27
N ARG A 119 5.20 9.49 -5.37
CA ARG A 119 6.16 8.39 -5.48
C ARG A 119 7.19 8.45 -4.35
N SER A 120 7.34 7.35 -3.62
CA SER A 120 8.32 7.21 -2.53
C SER A 120 9.15 5.95 -2.70
N VAL A 121 10.40 6.01 -2.24
CA VAL A 121 11.36 4.91 -2.33
C VAL A 121 11.80 4.53 -0.92
N TRP A 122 11.74 3.24 -0.63
CA TRP A 122 12.10 2.65 0.66
C TRP A 122 13.22 1.64 0.45
N ALA A 123 14.29 1.76 1.22
CA ALA A 123 15.36 0.77 1.26
C ALA A 123 15.43 0.16 2.67
N THR A 124 15.55 -1.16 2.74
CA THR A 124 15.64 -1.90 4.01
C THR A 124 16.84 -2.83 3.97
N VAL A 125 17.58 -2.84 5.09
CA VAL A 125 18.63 -3.83 5.35
C VAL A 125 18.32 -4.46 6.70
N ARG A 126 18.24 -5.79 6.73
CA ARG A 126 18.07 -6.58 7.94
C ARG A 126 19.17 -7.64 8.01
N VAL A 127 19.75 -7.79 9.20
CA VAL A 127 20.80 -8.78 9.48
C VAL A 127 20.38 -9.58 10.72
N ASP A 128 20.21 -10.88 10.55
CA ASP A 128 19.86 -11.80 11.63
C ASP A 128 21.14 -12.42 12.21
N PHE A 129 21.39 -12.16 13.50
CA PHE A 129 22.54 -12.70 14.24
C PHE A 129 22.09 -13.88 15.10
N ALA A 130 22.59 -15.08 14.81
CA ALA A 130 22.45 -16.20 15.73
C ALA A 130 23.58 -16.18 16.77
N LEU A 131 23.24 -16.06 18.05
CA LEU A 131 24.19 -16.31 19.13
C LEU A 131 24.58 -17.79 19.11
N ALA A 132 25.88 -18.07 19.04
CA ALA A 132 26.37 -19.44 19.12
C ALA A 132 25.94 -20.05 20.47
N ARG A 133 25.12 -21.11 20.43
CA ARG A 133 24.87 -21.94 21.61
C ARG A 133 26.21 -22.54 22.02
N ARG A 134 26.79 -22.09 23.14
CA ARG A 134 27.90 -22.82 23.77
C ARG A 134 27.39 -24.22 24.07
N LYS A 135 28.01 -25.24 23.48
CA LYS A 135 27.84 -26.63 23.94
C LYS A 135 28.34 -26.67 25.37
N ALA A 136 27.46 -27.00 26.32
CA ALA A 136 27.87 -27.36 27.66
C ALA A 136 28.63 -28.69 27.54
N THR A 137 29.94 -28.66 27.76
CA THR A 137 30.76 -29.86 27.88
C THR A 137 30.50 -30.45 29.25
N THR A 138 30.01 -31.70 29.29
CA THR A 138 29.98 -32.55 30.50
C THR A 138 31.27 -33.34 30.59
#